data_AF-A0A2A7B3K0-F1
#
_entry.id   AF-A0A2A7B3K0-F1
#
_cell.length_a   1.000
_cell.length_b   1.000
_cell.length_c   1.000
_cell.angle_alpha   90.00
_cell.angle_beta   90.00
_cell.angle_gamma   90.00
#
_symmetry.space_group_name_H-M   'P 1'
#
loop_
_entity.id
_entity.type
_entity.pdbx_description
1 polymer ?
#
loop_
_entity_poly.entity_id
_entity_poly.type
_entity_poly.pdbx_seq_one_letter_code
_entity_poly.pdbx_strand_id
1 'polypeptide(L)'
;MRYLFVDLLWNTPKRPEMEREIYGFSCRLGWPWEPDVKTFGRYLRVEHPENITKQTKRRMNNNLTTLRQGWTLAHAIDVFMRTFSEYDVLVLWNQETLEMLLYALARFGKKLPASRIVFVQTILNAIAPEAQADALQDGMELLHVAGKPGGMFLPKERAGTLGQLFEVIAWHLRELPEEKRLPLVQTRSSNILHAPDCPAVRGRSLRLADWGRFCDGGRVCKLCQKHERYKLYTREELLQRRYPGRAEPEPPRPPLLKWYYRIDDPEKRFHAGGCPCCQGRKTEEERELWRALQSAEEARALGLRRCDQCSGIGKRFENDREKILDYCAKHGLTCELEDDQLKVASGCGNWKLLVHGNDRKLWLYHKNTYNKDDPIHPTIVPGYHSQAHRAKTILEYLEYTVRHDAYRRNHPVRGYPKCARKQEPQKVEKTQQSPRTLPMKNEKRKKRGDRPGKDARRETARPKQEKKGVVHASSLEELLKLSKCTGSD
;
A
#
# COMPACT_ATOMS: atom_id res chain seq x y z
N MET A 1 20.42 -5.12 -6.85
CA MET A 1 19.99 -6.32 -6.11
C MET A 1 18.53 -6.16 -5.72
N ARG A 2 17.68 -7.11 -6.06
CA ARG A 2 16.24 -7.10 -5.82
C ARG A 2 15.90 -7.90 -4.57
N TYR A 3 15.20 -7.26 -3.63
CA TYR A 3 14.83 -7.86 -2.35
C TYR A 3 13.35 -8.22 -2.36
N LEU A 4 13.04 -9.46 -2.00
CA LEU A 4 11.68 -9.90 -1.78
C LEU A 4 11.47 -10.13 -0.28
N PHE A 5 10.65 -9.30 0.34
CA PHE A 5 10.24 -9.46 1.73
C PHE A 5 9.00 -10.33 1.76
N VAL A 6 9.04 -11.42 2.53
CA VAL A 6 7.89 -12.31 2.70
C VAL A 6 7.61 -12.50 4.18
N ASP A 7 6.34 -12.46 4.53
CA ASP A 7 5.90 -12.86 5.86
C ASP A 7 4.58 -13.63 5.81
N LEU A 8 4.46 -14.59 6.73
CA LEU A 8 3.33 -15.50 6.83
C LEU A 8 2.72 -15.40 8.22
N LEU A 9 1.41 -15.62 8.28
CA LEU A 9 0.67 -15.78 9.53
C LEU A 9 0.04 -17.16 9.53
N TRP A 10 0.33 -17.94 10.57
CA TRP A 10 -0.23 -19.28 10.75
C TRP A 10 -0.80 -19.48 12.13
N ASN A 11 -1.79 -20.34 12.23
CA ASN A 11 -2.38 -20.73 13.49
C ASN A 11 -1.40 -21.64 14.23
N THR A 12 -1.09 -21.32 15.49
CA THR A 12 -0.31 -22.20 16.36
C THR A 12 -1.28 -23.12 17.10
N PRO A 13 -1.39 -24.40 16.72
CA PRO A 13 -2.34 -25.32 17.33
C PRO A 13 -1.97 -25.62 18.79
N LYS A 14 -2.98 -25.93 19.61
CA LYS A 14 -2.75 -26.38 21.00
C LYS A 14 -2.10 -27.76 21.10
N ARG A 15 -2.23 -28.54 20.04
CA ARG A 15 -1.88 -29.94 19.98
C ARG A 15 -0.94 -30.15 18.78
N PRO A 16 0.26 -30.72 18.94
CA PRO A 16 1.26 -30.82 17.89
C PRO A 16 0.80 -31.59 16.64
N GLU A 17 -0.15 -32.51 16.81
CA GLU A 17 -0.73 -33.32 15.73
C GLU A 17 -1.68 -32.56 14.81
N MET A 18 -2.11 -31.35 15.19
CA MET A 18 -2.99 -30.54 14.34
C MET A 18 -2.15 -29.73 13.34
N GLU A 19 -2.66 -29.62 12.11
CA GLU A 19 -1.98 -28.89 11.05
C GLU A 19 -1.85 -27.39 11.38
N ARG A 20 -0.67 -26.82 11.11
CA ARG A 20 -0.44 -25.37 11.15
C ARG A 20 -0.99 -24.74 9.88
N GLU A 21 -2.21 -24.23 9.94
CA GLU A 21 -2.82 -23.56 8.80
C GLU A 21 -2.33 -22.11 8.66
N ILE A 22 -1.88 -21.76 7.46
CA ILE A 22 -1.55 -20.38 7.08
C ILE A 22 -2.84 -19.62 6.81
N TYR A 23 -3.09 -18.56 7.58
CA TYR A 23 -4.26 -17.70 7.46
C TYR A 23 -3.93 -16.29 6.93
N GLY A 24 -2.67 -15.98 6.71
CA GLY A 24 -2.25 -14.72 6.12
C GLY A 24 -0.92 -14.82 5.38
N PHE A 25 -0.81 -14.09 4.28
CA PHE A 25 0.37 -14.10 3.42
C PHE A 25 0.63 -12.68 2.90
N SER A 26 1.87 -12.22 3.09
CA SER A 26 2.36 -10.90 2.70
C SER A 26 3.65 -11.01 1.90
N CYS A 27 3.77 -10.21 0.84
CA CYS A 27 4.98 -10.05 0.05
C CYS A 27 5.19 -8.59 -0.37
N ARG A 28 6.45 -8.18 -0.47
CA ARG A 28 6.86 -6.91 -1.05
C ARG A 28 8.15 -7.11 -1.84
N LEU A 29 8.14 -6.75 -3.12
CA LEU A 29 9.32 -6.81 -3.99
C LEU A 29 9.87 -5.40 -4.22
N GLY A 30 11.13 -5.22 -3.85
CA GLY A 30 11.81 -3.93 -3.88
C GLY A 30 11.99 -3.38 -2.47
N TRP A 31 12.97 -2.50 -2.33
CA TRP A 31 13.30 -1.95 -1.03
C TRP A 31 12.12 -1.10 -0.46
N PRO A 32 11.92 -1.03 0.87
CA PRO A 32 10.95 -0.16 1.57
C PRO A 32 10.60 1.22 1.00
N TRP A 33 11.54 1.90 0.34
CA TRP A 33 11.34 3.25 -0.18
C TRP A 33 11.14 3.36 -1.67
N GLU A 34 11.35 2.27 -2.39
CA GLU A 34 11.15 2.27 -3.82
C GLU A 34 9.68 2.58 -4.10
N PRO A 35 9.39 3.59 -4.95
CA PRO A 35 8.03 3.84 -5.40
C PRO A 35 7.56 2.67 -6.28
N ASP A 36 6.24 2.47 -6.36
CA ASP A 36 5.60 1.52 -7.29
C ASP A 36 6.08 0.07 -7.19
N VAL A 37 6.41 -0.37 -5.97
CA VAL A 37 6.78 -1.76 -5.69
C VAL A 37 5.59 -2.72 -5.81
N LYS A 38 5.86 -3.93 -6.34
CA LYS A 38 4.87 -5.01 -6.32
C LYS A 38 4.67 -5.46 -4.88
N THR A 39 3.43 -5.40 -4.40
CA THR A 39 3.05 -5.86 -3.07
C THR A 39 1.87 -6.82 -3.14
N PHE A 40 1.83 -7.74 -2.19
CA PHE A 40 0.77 -8.71 -2.00
C PHE A 40 0.52 -8.86 -0.50
N GLY A 41 -0.73 -8.95 -0.09
CA GLY A 41 -1.05 -8.95 1.34
C GLY A 41 -2.50 -9.27 1.59
N ARG A 42 -2.80 -10.53 1.91
CA ARG A 42 -4.17 -11.02 2.05
C ARG A 42 -4.31 -11.98 3.23
N TYR A 43 -5.49 -11.94 3.83
CA TYR A 43 -5.97 -13.06 4.64
C TYR A 43 -6.35 -14.22 3.72
N LEU A 44 -6.05 -15.43 4.17
CA LEU A 44 -6.32 -16.65 3.46
C LEU A 44 -7.45 -17.42 4.13
N ARG A 45 -8.17 -18.18 3.30
CA ARG A 45 -9.19 -19.11 3.77
C ARG A 45 -8.53 -20.31 4.40
N VAL A 46 -8.89 -20.53 5.66
CA VAL A 46 -8.54 -21.70 6.45
C VAL A 46 -9.51 -22.84 6.13
N GLU A 47 -9.01 -24.07 6.02
CA GLU A 47 -9.81 -25.25 5.72
C GLU A 47 -10.52 -25.74 6.99
N HIS A 48 -9.89 -25.55 8.16
CA HIS A 48 -10.37 -25.96 9.47
C HIS A 48 -10.61 -24.78 10.44
N PRO A 49 -11.66 -23.94 10.24
CA PRO A 49 -11.97 -22.82 11.13
C PRO A 49 -12.14 -23.18 12.61
N GLU A 50 -12.56 -24.41 12.90
CA GLU A 50 -12.72 -25.00 14.23
C GLU A 50 -11.39 -25.13 14.98
N ASN A 51 -10.28 -25.30 14.25
CA ASN A 51 -8.94 -25.47 14.81
C ASN A 51 -8.27 -24.11 15.15
N ILE A 52 -8.88 -22.99 14.75
CA ILE A 52 -8.37 -21.65 15.05
C ILE A 52 -8.45 -21.38 16.55
N THR A 53 -7.27 -21.16 17.16
CA THR A 53 -7.17 -20.96 18.60
C THR A 53 -7.76 -19.60 19.04
N LYS A 54 -8.12 -19.49 20.32
CA LYS A 54 -8.56 -18.22 20.92
C LYS A 54 -7.52 -17.10 20.75
N GLN A 55 -6.23 -17.45 20.79
CA GLN A 55 -5.14 -16.50 20.60
C GLN A 55 -5.12 -15.96 19.17
N THR A 56 -5.22 -16.84 18.16
CA THR A 56 -5.31 -16.46 16.76
C THR A 56 -6.53 -15.59 16.49
N LYS A 57 -7.70 -15.92 17.08
CA LYS A 57 -8.92 -15.09 16.98
C LYS A 57 -8.71 -13.68 17.50
N ARG A 58 -8.07 -13.53 18.67
CA ARG A 58 -7.74 -12.22 19.25
C ARG A 58 -6.81 -11.41 18.35
N ARG A 59 -5.77 -12.04 17.78
CA ARG A 59 -4.84 -11.39 16.84
C ARG A 59 -5.57 -10.85 15.60
N MET A 60 -6.60 -11.54 15.12
CA MET A 60 -7.42 -11.12 13.98
C MET A 60 -8.59 -10.19 14.36
N ASN A 61 -8.61 -9.66 15.58
CA ASN A 61 -9.72 -8.86 16.11
C ASN A 61 -11.09 -9.56 15.94
N ASN A 62 -11.12 -10.88 16.11
CA ASN A 62 -12.28 -11.77 15.97
C ASN A 62 -12.99 -11.76 14.60
N ASN A 63 -12.36 -11.22 13.55
CA ASN A 63 -12.95 -11.13 12.21
C ASN A 63 -12.78 -12.43 11.40
N LEU A 64 -13.48 -13.49 11.83
CA LEU A 64 -13.43 -14.81 11.17
C LEU A 64 -14.14 -14.86 9.81
N THR A 65 -15.03 -13.91 9.52
CA THR A 65 -15.69 -13.81 8.20
C THR A 65 -14.67 -13.53 7.11
N THR A 66 -13.62 -12.75 7.40
CA THR A 66 -12.52 -12.47 6.47
C THR A 66 -11.73 -13.73 6.10
N LEU A 67 -11.57 -14.68 7.03
CA LEU A 67 -10.97 -15.98 6.70
C LEU A 67 -11.89 -16.78 5.79
N ARG A 68 -13.19 -16.85 6.07
CA ARG A 68 -14.13 -17.64 5.24
C ARG A 68 -14.20 -17.17 3.79
N GLN A 69 -14.08 -15.86 3.57
CA GLN A 69 -14.15 -15.22 2.25
C GLN A 69 -12.78 -14.99 1.61
N GLY A 70 -11.69 -15.35 2.30
CA GLY A 70 -10.33 -15.17 1.82
C GLY A 70 -9.98 -16.03 0.60
N TRP A 71 -8.83 -15.74 0.00
CA TRP A 71 -8.28 -16.60 -1.05
C TRP A 71 -7.87 -17.95 -0.50
N THR A 72 -7.96 -19.00 -1.32
CA THR A 72 -7.34 -20.28 -0.97
C THR A 72 -5.82 -20.14 -0.93
N LEU A 73 -5.15 -20.99 -0.15
CA LEU A 73 -3.69 -21.04 -0.15
C LEU A 73 -3.14 -21.37 -1.54
N ALA A 74 -3.79 -22.27 -2.28
CA ALA A 74 -3.44 -22.61 -3.66
C ALA A 74 -3.39 -21.35 -4.57
N HIS A 75 -4.45 -20.54 -4.54
CA HIS A 75 -4.53 -19.34 -5.37
C HIS A 75 -3.48 -18.30 -4.96
N ALA A 76 -3.23 -18.12 -3.66
CA ALA A 76 -2.19 -17.23 -3.17
C ALA A 76 -0.80 -17.66 -3.63
N ILE A 77 -0.51 -18.97 -3.62
CA ILE A 77 0.76 -19.54 -4.09
C ILE A 77 0.91 -19.33 -5.61
N ASP A 78 -0.12 -19.54 -6.41
CA ASP A 78 -0.06 -19.28 -7.86
C ASP A 78 0.19 -17.79 -8.17
N VAL A 79 -0.47 -16.89 -7.45
CA VAL A 79 -0.22 -15.44 -7.58
C VAL A 79 1.21 -15.11 -7.15
N PHE A 80 1.69 -15.69 -6.06
CA PHE A 80 3.06 -15.50 -5.58
C PHE A 80 4.08 -15.90 -6.64
N MET A 81 3.97 -17.13 -7.17
CA MET A 81 4.89 -17.66 -8.17
C MET A 81 4.87 -16.87 -9.48
N ARG A 82 3.70 -16.36 -9.90
CA ARG A 82 3.57 -15.56 -11.12
C ARG A 82 4.07 -14.13 -10.95
N THR A 83 3.87 -13.53 -9.77
CA THR A 83 4.13 -12.09 -9.55
C THR A 83 5.57 -11.83 -9.11
N PHE A 84 6.13 -12.75 -8.32
CA PHE A 84 7.42 -12.65 -7.64
C PHE A 84 8.38 -13.76 -8.09
N SER A 85 8.46 -14.02 -9.40
CA SER A 85 9.35 -15.04 -9.97
C SER A 85 10.82 -14.63 -9.98
N GLU A 86 11.11 -13.33 -9.82
CA GLU A 86 12.44 -12.78 -9.99
C GLU A 86 12.85 -11.86 -8.85
N TYR A 87 13.84 -12.31 -8.08
CA TYR A 87 14.47 -11.57 -6.99
C TYR A 87 15.83 -12.20 -6.67
N ASP A 88 16.74 -11.44 -6.08
CA ASP A 88 18.09 -11.90 -5.77
C ASP A 88 18.19 -12.39 -4.31
N VAL A 89 17.47 -11.73 -3.40
CA VAL A 89 17.49 -11.98 -1.96
C VAL A 89 16.07 -12.11 -1.42
N LEU A 90 15.78 -13.23 -0.77
CA LEU A 90 14.57 -13.45 0.03
C LEU A 90 14.84 -13.04 1.47
N VAL A 91 14.09 -12.05 1.95
CA VAL A 91 14.18 -11.57 3.33
C VAL A 91 12.97 -12.08 4.11
N LEU A 92 13.25 -12.80 5.19
CA LEU A 92 12.28 -13.39 6.10
C LEU A 92 12.59 -12.96 7.54
N TRP A 93 11.58 -13.01 8.41
CA TRP A 93 11.83 -12.81 9.84
C TRP A 93 12.79 -13.87 10.38
N ASN A 94 12.45 -15.16 10.20
CA ASN A 94 13.20 -16.27 10.75
C ASN A 94 13.08 -17.57 9.93
N GLN A 95 13.74 -18.61 10.41
CA GLN A 95 13.75 -19.95 9.82
C GLN A 95 12.35 -20.59 9.81
N GLU A 96 11.52 -20.35 10.83
CA GLU A 96 10.17 -20.91 10.90
C GLU A 96 9.27 -20.36 9.77
N THR A 97 9.40 -19.08 9.43
CA THR A 97 8.70 -18.49 8.28
C THR A 97 9.13 -19.15 6.97
N LEU A 98 10.42 -19.49 6.81
CA LEU A 98 10.90 -20.21 5.63
C LEU A 98 10.28 -21.60 5.53
N GLU A 99 10.24 -22.34 6.64
CA GLU A 99 9.67 -23.68 6.69
C GLU A 99 8.18 -23.67 6.33
N MET A 100 7.42 -22.70 6.84
CA MET A 100 6.01 -22.52 6.48
C MET A 100 5.82 -22.16 4.99
N LEU A 101 6.71 -21.34 4.42
CA LEU A 101 6.67 -21.00 2.99
C LEU A 101 6.99 -22.22 2.12
N LEU A 102 8.03 -22.98 2.47
CA LEU A 102 8.42 -24.20 1.76
C LEU A 102 7.32 -25.26 1.85
N TYR A 103 6.70 -25.43 3.03
CA TYR A 103 5.54 -26.31 3.22
C TYR A 103 4.40 -25.94 2.28
N ALA A 104 4.03 -24.65 2.22
CA ALA A 104 2.98 -24.17 1.35
C ALA A 104 3.28 -24.40 -0.14
N LEU A 105 4.52 -24.14 -0.57
CA LEU A 105 4.95 -24.38 -1.95
C LEU A 105 4.94 -25.87 -2.31
N ALA A 106 5.47 -26.72 -1.43
CA ALA A 106 5.52 -28.17 -1.63
C ALA A 106 4.12 -28.79 -1.75
N ARG A 107 3.15 -28.31 -0.94
CA ARG A 107 1.73 -28.75 -1.01
C ARG A 107 1.12 -28.59 -2.41
N PHE A 108 1.61 -27.65 -3.21
CA PHE A 108 1.14 -27.39 -4.58
C PHE A 108 2.20 -27.69 -5.65
N GLY A 109 3.20 -28.52 -5.34
CA GLY A 109 4.25 -28.94 -6.28
C GLY A 109 5.11 -27.79 -6.82
N LYS A 110 5.17 -26.66 -6.11
CA LYS A 110 6.01 -25.51 -6.48
C LYS A 110 7.34 -25.58 -5.75
N LYS A 111 8.38 -25.01 -6.37
CA LYS A 111 9.70 -24.84 -5.77
C LYS A 111 9.97 -23.36 -5.58
N LEU A 112 10.62 -23.02 -4.47
CA LEU A 112 11.06 -21.65 -4.22
C LEU A 112 12.11 -21.26 -5.27
N PRO A 113 11.97 -20.10 -5.94
CA PRO A 113 13.00 -19.59 -6.84
C PRO A 113 14.36 -19.49 -6.13
N ALA A 114 15.43 -19.85 -6.85
CA ALA A 114 16.78 -19.81 -6.31
C ALA A 114 17.14 -18.38 -5.91
N SER A 115 17.49 -18.19 -4.64
CA SER A 115 17.78 -16.88 -4.08
C SER A 115 18.68 -17.03 -2.86
N ARG A 116 19.36 -15.95 -2.50
CA ARG A 116 20.01 -15.88 -1.19
C ARG A 116 18.95 -15.59 -0.13
N ILE A 117 19.07 -16.19 1.05
CA ILE A 117 18.09 -16.03 2.12
C ILE A 117 18.72 -15.24 3.26
N VAL A 118 17.96 -14.26 3.76
CA VAL A 118 18.32 -13.43 4.91
C VAL A 118 17.26 -13.58 6.00
N PHE A 119 17.73 -13.90 7.21
CA PHE A 119 16.89 -13.97 8.40
C PHE A 119 17.17 -12.75 9.28
N VAL A 120 16.19 -11.86 9.37
CA VAL A 120 16.31 -10.62 10.13
C VAL A 120 16.56 -10.91 11.62
N GLN A 121 15.85 -11.89 12.19
CA GLN A 121 16.03 -12.32 13.57
C GLN A 121 17.45 -12.84 13.83
N THR A 122 18.01 -13.63 12.92
CA THR A 122 19.36 -14.19 13.10
C THR A 122 20.43 -13.11 13.13
N ILE A 123 20.29 -12.08 12.30
CA ILE A 123 21.19 -10.92 12.30
C ILE A 123 21.03 -10.16 13.62
N LEU A 124 19.79 -9.83 14.01
CA LEU A 124 19.50 -9.06 15.21
C LEU A 124 20.05 -9.74 16.48
N ASN A 125 19.81 -11.04 16.62
CA ASN A 125 20.32 -11.84 17.74
C ASN A 125 21.84 -12.07 17.68
N ALA A 126 22.48 -11.88 16.53
CA ALA A 126 23.95 -11.92 16.44
C ALA A 126 24.58 -10.61 16.91
N ILE A 127 23.99 -9.46 16.55
CA ILE A 127 24.54 -8.14 16.87
C ILE A 127 24.15 -7.65 18.26
N ALA A 128 23.04 -8.14 18.81
CA ALA A 128 22.54 -7.82 20.14
C ALA A 128 21.99 -9.09 20.82
N PRO A 129 22.86 -10.04 21.23
CA PRO A 129 22.45 -11.33 21.78
C PRO A 129 21.61 -11.22 23.06
N GLU A 130 21.81 -10.17 23.86
CA GLU A 130 21.07 -9.92 25.10
C GLU A 130 19.64 -9.40 24.87
N ALA A 131 19.35 -8.83 23.69
CA ALA A 131 18.05 -8.25 23.42
C ALA A 131 16.97 -9.29 23.17
N GLN A 132 17.36 -10.48 22.68
CA GLN A 132 16.51 -11.65 22.40
C GLN A 132 15.16 -11.29 21.76
N ALA A 133 15.19 -10.94 20.47
CA ALA A 133 13.98 -10.63 19.72
C ALA A 133 13.39 -11.92 19.12
N ASP A 134 12.46 -12.56 19.83
CA ASP A 134 11.86 -13.84 19.43
C ASP A 134 10.74 -13.66 18.38
N ALA A 135 9.96 -12.60 18.54
CA ALA A 135 8.90 -12.21 17.61
C ALA A 135 9.30 -10.97 16.81
N LEU A 136 8.72 -10.84 15.61
CA LEU A 136 8.89 -9.64 14.76
C LEU A 136 8.58 -8.35 15.55
N GLN A 137 7.58 -8.40 16.44
CA GLN A 137 7.19 -7.29 17.29
C GLN A 137 8.30 -6.83 18.24
N ASP A 138 9.07 -7.77 18.79
CA ASP A 138 10.17 -7.46 19.71
C ASP A 138 11.27 -6.70 18.96
N GLY A 139 11.54 -7.11 17.70
CA GLY A 139 12.46 -6.39 16.82
C GLY A 139 11.97 -4.98 16.47
N MET A 140 10.67 -4.81 16.22
CA MET A 140 10.08 -3.49 15.96
C MET A 140 10.21 -2.56 17.16
N GLU A 141 9.94 -3.06 18.37
CA GLU A 141 10.08 -2.30 19.61
C GLU A 141 11.53 -1.89 19.85
N LEU A 142 12.45 -2.85 19.75
CA LEU A 142 13.88 -2.64 19.96
C LEU A 142 14.47 -1.59 19.01
N LEU A 143 14.04 -1.59 17.75
CA LEU A 143 14.56 -0.71 16.69
C LEU A 143 13.64 0.46 16.36
N HIS A 144 12.63 0.74 17.19
CA HIS A 144 11.72 1.89 17.04
C HIS A 144 11.00 1.96 15.69
N VAL A 145 10.69 0.81 15.09
CA VAL A 145 9.95 0.75 13.83
C VAL A 145 8.46 0.89 14.12
N ALA A 146 7.93 2.08 13.86
CA ALA A 146 6.51 2.39 14.08
C ALA A 146 5.63 1.61 13.08
N GLY A 147 4.92 0.60 13.59
CA GLY A 147 3.81 -0.02 12.87
C GLY A 147 2.56 0.89 12.90
N LYS A 148 1.68 0.75 11.91
CA LYS A 148 0.32 1.33 12.04
C LYS A 148 -0.37 0.71 13.26
N PRO A 149 -1.10 1.48 14.09
CA PRO A 149 -1.88 0.93 15.19
C PRO A 149 -2.80 -0.20 14.72
N GLY A 150 -2.70 -1.38 15.34
CA GLY A 150 -3.44 -2.59 14.93
C GLY A 150 -2.98 -3.26 13.63
N GLY A 151 -2.00 -2.69 12.92
CA GLY A 151 -1.48 -3.17 11.65
C GLY A 151 -0.61 -4.43 11.73
N MET A 152 -0.05 -4.73 12.91
CA MET A 152 0.85 -5.88 13.13
C MET A 152 0.26 -7.24 12.74
N PHE A 153 -1.06 -7.38 12.85
CA PHE A 153 -1.78 -8.60 12.52
C PHE A 153 -2.51 -8.52 11.18
N LEU A 154 -2.34 -7.43 10.44
CA LEU A 154 -2.87 -7.26 9.09
C LEU A 154 -1.83 -7.75 8.07
N PRO A 155 -2.10 -8.83 7.31
CA PRO A 155 -1.18 -9.32 6.29
C PRO A 155 -0.68 -8.23 5.33
N LYS A 156 -1.51 -7.24 4.99
CA LYS A 156 -1.14 -6.18 4.05
C LYS A 156 0.05 -5.30 4.50
N GLU A 157 0.28 -5.19 5.80
CA GLU A 157 1.33 -4.31 6.33
C GLU A 157 2.62 -5.09 6.66
N ARG A 158 2.52 -6.41 6.90
CA ARG A 158 3.62 -7.19 7.51
C ARG A 158 4.90 -7.24 6.70
N ALA A 159 4.85 -7.51 5.39
CA ALA A 159 6.06 -7.49 4.56
C ALA A 159 6.67 -6.08 4.45
N GLY A 160 5.84 -5.03 4.50
CA GLY A 160 6.30 -3.64 4.56
C GLY A 160 7.03 -3.33 5.86
N THR A 161 6.46 -3.74 6.99
CA THR A 161 7.07 -3.60 8.32
C THR A 161 8.38 -4.39 8.45
N LEU A 162 8.41 -5.63 7.94
CA LEU A 162 9.65 -6.43 7.87
C LEU A 162 10.71 -5.70 7.03
N GLY A 163 10.30 -5.09 5.92
CA GLY A 163 11.18 -4.27 5.10
C GLY A 163 11.75 -3.08 5.86
N GLN A 164 10.91 -2.31 6.56
CA GLN A 164 11.35 -1.15 7.37
C GLN A 164 12.34 -1.59 8.45
N LEU A 165 12.07 -2.70 9.12
CA LEU A 165 12.98 -3.28 10.11
C LEU A 165 14.32 -3.67 9.50
N PHE A 166 14.28 -4.31 8.33
CA PHE A 166 15.49 -4.68 7.59
C PHE A 166 16.29 -3.44 7.16
N GLU A 167 15.63 -2.35 6.78
CA GLU A 167 16.29 -1.08 6.48
C GLU A 167 17.04 -0.51 7.68
N VAL A 168 16.39 -0.48 8.85
CA VAL A 168 17.04 0.01 10.08
C VAL A 168 18.25 -0.85 10.43
N ILE A 169 18.13 -2.17 10.35
CA ILE A 169 19.26 -3.10 10.59
C ILE A 169 20.38 -2.87 9.57
N ALA A 170 20.03 -2.72 8.29
CA ALA A 170 21.02 -2.45 7.24
C ALA A 170 21.77 -1.14 7.51
N TRP A 171 21.09 -0.11 8.01
CA TRP A 171 21.73 1.13 8.45
C TRP A 171 22.69 0.89 9.63
N HIS A 172 22.25 0.18 10.68
CA HIS A 172 23.13 -0.15 11.82
C HIS A 172 24.41 -0.89 11.39
N LEU A 173 24.29 -1.82 10.44
CA LEU A 173 25.43 -2.59 9.95
C LEU A 173 26.38 -1.80 9.05
N ARG A 174 25.87 -0.83 8.30
CA ARG A 174 26.69 -0.03 7.35
C ARG A 174 27.30 1.21 8.01
N GLU A 175 26.54 1.85 8.90
CA GLU A 175 26.91 3.06 9.61
C GLU A 175 27.40 2.75 11.04
N LEU A 176 28.33 1.80 11.14
CA LEU A 176 28.98 1.46 12.41
C LEU A 176 29.95 2.57 12.82
N PRO A 177 29.98 2.95 14.12
CA PRO A 177 31.07 3.74 14.69
C PRO A 177 32.42 3.08 14.43
N GLU A 178 33.47 3.87 14.23
CA GLU A 178 34.80 3.39 13.84
C GLU A 178 35.35 2.36 14.83
N GLU A 179 35.13 2.60 16.12
CA GLU A 179 35.50 1.72 17.23
C GLU A 179 34.80 0.36 17.21
N LYS A 180 33.66 0.23 16.52
CA LYS A 180 32.89 -1.01 16.36
C LYS A 180 33.11 -1.69 15.00
N ARG A 181 33.89 -1.09 14.10
CA ARG A 181 34.18 -1.64 12.75
C ARG A 181 35.25 -2.73 12.80
N LEU A 182 34.94 -3.84 13.46
CA LEU A 182 35.77 -5.04 13.37
C LEU A 182 35.64 -5.64 11.96
N PRO A 183 36.74 -6.03 11.30
CA PRO A 183 36.69 -6.64 9.98
C PRO A 183 36.07 -8.04 10.08
N LEU A 184 35.15 -8.36 9.16
CA LEU A 184 34.68 -9.74 8.98
C LEU A 184 35.52 -10.41 7.89
N VAL A 185 35.55 -11.74 7.91
CA VAL A 185 36.23 -12.54 6.88
C VAL A 185 35.31 -13.61 6.31
N GLN A 186 35.58 -14.01 5.07
CA GLN A 186 34.92 -15.13 4.41
C GLN A 186 35.96 -15.99 3.70
N THR A 187 35.68 -17.29 3.61
CA THR A 187 36.45 -18.19 2.75
C THR A 187 35.99 -18.04 1.30
N ARG A 188 36.85 -18.29 0.31
CA ARG A 188 36.48 -18.20 -1.11
C ARG A 188 35.30 -19.09 -1.54
N SER A 189 35.05 -20.20 -0.84
CA SER A 189 34.03 -21.20 -1.17
C SER A 189 32.72 -21.06 -0.40
N SER A 190 32.56 -20.07 0.48
CA SER A 190 31.38 -19.95 1.34
C SER A 190 30.99 -18.50 1.57
N ASN A 191 29.69 -18.24 1.64
CA ASN A 191 29.10 -16.97 2.05
C ASN A 191 28.93 -16.83 3.57
N ILE A 192 29.51 -17.74 4.37
CA ILE A 192 29.49 -17.64 5.83
C ILE A 192 30.51 -16.57 6.24
N LEU A 193 30.04 -15.57 6.98
CA LEU A 193 30.86 -14.52 7.59
C LEU A 193 31.45 -15.05 8.88
N HIS A 194 32.71 -14.75 9.14
CA HIS A 194 33.44 -15.16 10.34
C HIS A 194 34.15 -13.95 10.96
N ALA A 195 34.41 -14.03 12.26
CA ALA A 195 35.43 -13.20 12.88
C ALA A 195 36.83 -13.63 12.37
N PRO A 196 37.82 -12.72 12.28
CA PRO A 196 39.14 -13.02 11.72
C PRO A 196 39.87 -14.16 12.43
N ASP A 197 39.66 -14.29 13.74
CA ASP A 197 40.28 -15.30 14.60
C ASP A 197 39.44 -16.59 14.74
N CYS A 198 38.39 -16.76 13.94
CA CYS A 198 37.51 -17.92 14.03
C CYS A 198 38.27 -19.24 13.74
N PRO A 199 38.17 -20.26 14.63
CA PRO A 199 38.82 -21.55 14.39
C PRO A 199 38.41 -22.23 13.08
N ALA A 200 37.17 -22.01 12.62
CA ALA A 200 36.65 -22.62 11.39
C ALA A 200 37.32 -22.12 10.09
N VAL A 201 38.06 -21.02 10.15
CA VAL A 201 38.76 -20.46 8.99
C VAL A 201 40.28 -20.55 9.09
N ARG A 202 40.81 -21.14 10.16
CA ARG A 202 42.26 -21.35 10.34
C ARG A 202 42.82 -22.17 9.17
N GLY A 203 43.92 -21.68 8.58
CA GLY A 203 44.58 -22.32 7.44
C GLY A 203 43.85 -22.22 6.10
N ARG A 204 42.79 -21.41 5.99
CA ARG A 204 42.05 -21.19 4.74
C ARG A 204 42.42 -19.85 4.10
N SER A 205 42.27 -19.75 2.78
CA SER A 205 42.38 -18.46 2.08
C SER A 205 41.17 -17.57 2.39
N LEU A 206 41.43 -16.44 3.03
CA LEU A 206 40.41 -15.49 3.48
C LEU A 206 40.27 -14.31 2.51
N ARG A 207 39.08 -13.72 2.52
CA ARG A 207 38.77 -12.41 1.94
C ARG A 207 38.13 -11.55 3.01
N LEU A 208 38.49 -10.26 3.04
CA LEU A 208 37.83 -9.28 3.91
C LEU A 208 36.38 -9.09 3.45
N ALA A 209 35.49 -8.91 4.43
CA ALA A 209 34.08 -8.65 4.24
C ALA A 209 33.63 -7.53 5.17
N ASP A 210 32.68 -6.74 4.69
CA ASP A 210 31.97 -5.73 5.48
C ASP A 210 30.73 -6.33 6.16
N TRP A 211 30.22 -5.62 7.17
CA TRP A 211 29.00 -5.99 7.90
C TRP A 211 27.73 -5.92 7.03
N GLY A 212 27.72 -5.10 5.99
CA GLY A 212 26.65 -5.03 5.00
C GLY A 212 26.42 -6.36 4.27
N ARG A 213 27.41 -7.26 4.23
CA ARG A 213 27.28 -8.60 3.65
C ARG A 213 26.21 -9.46 4.30
N PHE A 214 25.81 -9.21 5.54
CA PHE A 214 24.64 -9.88 6.13
C PHE A 214 23.35 -9.56 5.35
N CYS A 215 23.20 -8.33 4.87
CA CYS A 215 22.05 -7.92 4.05
C CYS A 215 22.08 -8.57 2.65
N ASP A 216 23.26 -8.93 2.15
CA ASP A 216 23.45 -9.53 0.83
C ASP A 216 23.25 -11.06 0.81
N GLY A 217 22.82 -11.66 1.92
CA GLY A 217 22.69 -13.11 2.08
C GLY A 217 23.91 -13.79 2.69
N GLY A 218 24.81 -13.03 3.33
CA GLY A 218 25.89 -13.57 4.15
C GLY A 218 25.34 -14.31 5.36
N ARG A 219 25.84 -15.51 5.64
CA ARG A 219 25.38 -16.35 6.75
C ARG A 219 26.22 -16.13 8.00
N VAL A 220 25.57 -16.12 9.15
CA VAL A 220 26.24 -16.07 10.46
C VAL A 220 26.97 -17.39 10.74
N CYS A 221 28.24 -17.36 11.11
CA CYS A 221 28.95 -18.55 11.58
C CYS A 221 28.43 -18.91 12.98
N LYS A 222 27.93 -20.15 13.14
CA LYS A 222 27.42 -20.64 14.43
C LYS A 222 28.46 -20.59 15.57
N LEU A 223 29.73 -20.83 15.27
CA LEU A 223 30.81 -20.76 16.27
C LEU A 223 31.07 -19.32 16.70
N CYS A 224 31.21 -18.40 15.75
CA CYS A 224 31.38 -16.97 16.07
C CYS A 224 30.17 -16.43 16.84
N GLN A 225 28.95 -16.84 16.48
CA GLN A 225 27.74 -16.43 17.18
C GLN A 225 27.71 -16.97 18.62
N LYS A 226 28.05 -18.24 18.82
CA LYS A 226 28.11 -18.86 20.16
C LYS A 226 29.11 -18.16 21.08
N HIS A 227 30.19 -17.63 20.52
CA HIS A 227 31.21 -16.88 21.25
C HIS A 227 30.99 -15.36 21.19
N GLU A 228 29.78 -14.91 20.84
CA GLU A 228 29.38 -13.49 20.79
C GLU A 228 30.31 -12.59 19.96
N ARG A 229 31.01 -13.15 18.97
CA ARG A 229 32.00 -12.41 18.15
C ARG A 229 31.38 -11.38 17.22
N TYR A 230 30.06 -11.37 17.07
CA TYR A 230 29.31 -10.39 16.30
C TYR A 230 28.62 -9.33 17.16
N LYS A 231 28.76 -9.39 18.48
CA LYS A 231 28.10 -8.46 19.40
C LYS A 231 28.59 -7.04 19.11
N LEU A 232 27.66 -6.20 18.68
CA LEU A 232 27.89 -4.79 18.39
C LEU A 232 27.17 -3.89 19.39
N TYR A 233 26.03 -4.35 19.91
CA TYR A 233 25.15 -3.52 20.73
C TYR A 233 24.67 -4.25 21.98
N THR A 234 24.53 -3.52 23.08
CA THR A 234 23.64 -3.90 24.18
C THR A 234 22.18 -3.59 23.82
N ARG A 235 21.24 -4.09 24.64
CA ARG A 235 19.81 -3.76 24.47
C ARG A 235 19.57 -2.26 24.59
N GLU A 236 20.19 -1.61 25.57
CA GLU A 236 20.06 -0.18 25.86
C GLU A 236 20.62 0.67 24.72
N GLU A 237 21.77 0.27 24.16
CA GLU A 237 22.36 0.98 23.01
C GLU A 237 21.45 0.98 21.78
N LEU A 238 20.79 -0.17 21.49
CA LEU A 238 19.79 -0.22 20.41
C LEU A 238 18.55 0.62 20.72
N LEU A 239 18.12 0.65 21.98
CA LEU A 239 16.98 1.47 22.38
C LEU A 239 17.27 2.98 22.28
N GLN A 240 18.53 3.39 22.42
CA GLN A 240 18.93 4.80 22.36
C GLN A 240 19.27 5.24 20.93
N ARG A 241 19.92 4.38 20.14
CA ARG A 241 20.38 4.71 18.79
C ARG A 241 19.23 4.66 17.79
N ARG A 242 18.61 5.81 17.57
CA ARG A 242 17.53 5.94 16.59
C ARG A 242 18.06 5.98 15.17
N TYR A 243 17.40 5.23 14.30
CA TYR A 243 17.53 5.42 12.87
C TYR A 243 17.12 6.86 12.53
N PRO A 244 18.00 7.67 11.91
CA PRO A 244 17.75 9.09 11.66
C PRO A 244 16.66 9.34 10.61
N GLY A 245 16.00 8.27 10.13
CA GLY A 245 15.25 8.29 8.89
C GLY A 245 16.21 8.31 7.71
N ARG A 246 15.63 8.26 6.52
CA ARG A 246 16.38 8.64 5.33
C ARG A 246 16.69 10.14 5.47
N ALA A 247 17.90 10.58 5.12
CA ALA A 247 18.02 11.94 4.64
C ALA A 247 16.94 12.09 3.57
N GLU A 248 16.06 13.10 3.70
CA GLU A 248 15.08 13.34 2.65
C GLU A 248 15.87 13.32 1.34
N PRO A 249 15.47 12.52 0.33
CA PRO A 249 16.03 12.73 -0.99
C PRO A 249 15.89 14.24 -1.22
N GLU A 250 16.98 14.89 -1.67
CA GLU A 250 16.91 16.32 -2.01
C GLU A 250 15.55 16.57 -2.63
N PRO A 251 14.75 17.51 -2.08
CA PRO A 251 13.40 17.73 -2.56
C PRO A 251 13.50 17.73 -4.08
N PRO A 252 12.71 16.88 -4.78
CA PRO A 252 12.87 16.67 -6.20
C PRO A 252 13.07 18.04 -6.80
N ARG A 253 14.24 18.27 -7.44
CA ARG A 253 14.69 19.62 -7.83
C ARG A 253 13.47 20.43 -8.18
N PRO A 254 13.20 21.55 -7.47
CA PRO A 254 11.93 22.26 -7.57
C PRO A 254 11.54 22.28 -9.04
N PRO A 255 10.35 21.75 -9.38
CA PRO A 255 10.01 21.42 -10.76
C PRO A 255 10.42 22.60 -11.62
N LEU A 256 11.26 22.34 -12.64
CA LEU A 256 11.76 23.36 -13.57
C LEU A 256 10.73 24.46 -13.70
N LEU A 257 11.05 25.66 -13.16
CA LEU A 257 10.16 26.81 -13.06
C LEU A 257 9.24 26.85 -14.28
N LYS A 258 7.96 26.50 -14.06
CA LYS A 258 7.06 26.20 -15.18
C LYS A 258 6.60 27.46 -15.88
N TRP A 259 6.69 28.61 -15.21
CA TRP A 259 6.04 29.85 -15.62
C TRP A 259 7.00 31.03 -15.63
N TYR A 260 6.84 31.89 -16.62
CA TYR A 260 7.64 33.09 -16.81
C TYR A 260 6.74 34.24 -17.24
N TYR A 261 7.04 35.47 -16.81
CA TYR A 261 6.39 36.67 -17.35
C TYR A 261 7.45 37.69 -17.73
N ARG A 262 7.12 38.58 -18.67
CA ARG A 262 7.97 39.69 -19.07
C ARG A 262 7.51 40.94 -18.31
N ILE A 263 8.43 41.66 -17.68
CA ILE A 263 8.11 42.78 -16.78
C ILE A 263 7.41 43.93 -17.53
N ASP A 264 7.77 44.15 -18.78
CA ASP A 264 7.29 45.22 -19.66
C ASP A 264 6.14 44.78 -20.57
N ASP A 265 5.55 43.60 -20.37
CA ASP A 265 4.41 43.15 -21.18
C ASP A 265 3.18 44.03 -20.88
N PRO A 266 2.68 44.84 -21.85
CA PRO A 266 1.52 45.71 -21.64
C PRO A 266 0.25 44.91 -21.31
N GLU A 267 0.18 43.65 -21.73
CA GLU A 267 -0.97 42.78 -21.50
C GLU A 267 -0.82 41.95 -20.22
N LYS A 268 0.31 42.13 -19.50
CA LYS A 268 0.65 41.51 -18.21
C LYS A 268 0.49 40.00 -18.21
N ARG A 269 1.11 39.30 -19.19
CA ARG A 269 0.92 37.86 -19.36
C ARG A 269 2.04 37.04 -18.75
N PHE A 270 1.66 35.87 -18.24
CA PHE A 270 2.60 34.81 -17.88
C PHE A 270 2.44 33.58 -18.79
N HIS A 271 3.55 32.89 -19.02
CA HIS A 271 3.74 31.90 -20.06
C HIS A 271 4.35 30.61 -19.51
N ALA A 272 3.99 29.48 -20.09
CA ALA A 272 4.66 28.22 -19.79
C ALA A 272 6.07 28.19 -20.38
N GLY A 273 7.02 27.48 -19.77
CA GLY A 273 8.43 27.45 -20.21
C GLY A 273 8.66 27.05 -21.67
N GLY A 274 7.76 26.25 -22.26
CA GLY A 274 7.80 25.84 -23.68
C GLY A 274 6.89 26.64 -24.61
N CYS A 275 6.35 27.78 -24.17
CA CYS A 275 5.41 28.56 -24.97
C CYS A 275 6.13 29.27 -26.14
N PRO A 276 5.59 29.26 -27.37
CA PRO A 276 6.22 29.92 -28.53
C PRO A 276 6.50 31.42 -28.32
N CYS A 277 5.65 32.11 -27.55
CA CYS A 277 5.87 33.50 -27.15
C CYS A 277 7.17 33.72 -26.37
N CYS A 278 7.72 32.67 -25.76
CA CYS A 278 8.99 32.68 -25.03
C CYS A 278 10.19 32.26 -25.88
N GLN A 279 10.04 32.03 -27.19
CA GLN A 279 11.14 31.65 -28.08
C GLN A 279 12.06 32.82 -28.45
N GLY A 280 11.71 34.05 -28.04
CA GLY A 280 12.54 35.26 -28.16
C GLY A 280 13.56 35.45 -27.03
N ARG A 281 14.07 34.40 -26.38
CA ARG A 281 15.17 34.53 -25.38
C ARG A 281 16.54 34.67 -26.06
N LYS A 282 16.65 35.47 -27.12
CA LYS A 282 17.79 35.41 -28.03
C LYS A 282 18.97 36.24 -27.55
N THR A 283 18.73 37.35 -26.84
CA THR A 283 19.81 38.19 -26.28
C THR A 283 19.85 38.16 -24.75
N GLU A 284 20.97 38.59 -24.17
CA GLU A 284 21.19 38.65 -22.72
C GLU A 284 20.32 39.74 -22.06
N GLU A 285 20.20 40.89 -22.71
CA GLU A 285 19.32 42.00 -22.33
C GLU A 285 17.84 41.59 -22.31
N GLU A 286 17.38 40.80 -23.28
CA GLU A 286 16.01 40.29 -23.30
C GLU A 286 15.74 39.35 -22.13
N ARG A 287 16.73 38.55 -21.67
CA ARG A 287 16.56 37.63 -20.53
C ARG A 287 16.37 38.36 -19.21
N GLU A 288 16.96 39.55 -19.05
CA GLU A 288 16.81 40.37 -17.85
C GLU A 288 15.38 40.94 -17.68
N LEU A 289 14.58 40.97 -18.74
CA LEU A 289 13.17 41.39 -18.70
C LEU A 289 12.22 40.26 -18.28
N TRP A 290 12.68 39.01 -18.24
CA TRP A 290 11.86 37.87 -17.82
C TRP A 290 12.06 37.55 -16.34
N ARG A 291 10.96 37.24 -15.66
CA ARG A 291 10.95 36.77 -14.26
C ARG A 291 10.28 35.41 -14.21
N ALA A 292 10.85 34.52 -13.42
CA ALA A 292 10.30 33.19 -13.21
C ALA A 292 9.28 33.20 -12.07
N LEU A 293 8.27 32.35 -12.19
CA LEU A 293 7.22 32.17 -11.21
C LEU A 293 7.19 30.71 -10.76
N GLN A 294 7.05 30.50 -9.46
CA GLN A 294 6.95 29.19 -8.82
C GLN A 294 5.56 28.58 -9.04
N SER A 295 4.52 29.40 -9.14
CA SER A 295 3.15 28.92 -9.35
C SER A 295 2.30 29.88 -10.17
N ALA A 296 1.17 29.37 -10.70
CA ALA A 296 0.16 30.22 -11.33
C ALA A 296 -0.59 31.10 -10.31
N GLU A 297 -0.56 30.76 -9.02
CA GLU A 297 -1.18 31.56 -7.96
C GLU A 297 -0.35 32.80 -7.64
N GLU A 298 0.98 32.65 -7.64
CA GLU A 298 1.93 33.77 -7.56
C GLU A 298 1.71 34.76 -8.71
N ALA A 299 1.50 34.25 -9.93
CA ALA A 299 1.18 35.08 -11.08
C ALA A 299 -0.08 35.92 -10.87
N ARG A 300 -1.14 35.32 -10.31
CA ARG A 300 -2.40 36.01 -10.02
C ARG A 300 -2.24 37.08 -8.93
N ALA A 301 -1.46 36.79 -7.90
CA ALA A 301 -1.16 37.76 -6.84
C ALA A 301 -0.45 39.02 -7.39
N LEU A 302 0.32 38.86 -8.48
CA LEU A 302 0.98 39.95 -9.20
C LEU A 302 0.08 40.63 -10.25
N GLY A 303 -1.19 40.22 -10.38
CA GLY A 303 -2.13 40.75 -11.38
C GLY A 303 -1.81 40.35 -12.82
N LEU A 304 -1.07 39.24 -13.00
CA LEU A 304 -0.71 38.70 -14.31
C LEU A 304 -1.79 37.74 -14.83
N ARG A 305 -2.09 37.79 -16.13
CA ARG A 305 -3.03 36.90 -16.81
C ARG A 305 -2.32 35.79 -17.56
N ARG A 306 -2.94 34.62 -17.71
CA ARG A 306 -2.31 33.52 -18.47
C ARG A 306 -2.32 33.84 -19.96
N CYS A 307 -1.20 33.63 -20.64
CA CYS A 307 -1.16 33.75 -22.10
C CYS A 307 -2.11 32.74 -22.77
N ASP A 308 -2.88 33.20 -23.76
CA ASP A 308 -3.93 32.41 -24.45
C ASP A 308 -3.37 31.17 -25.15
N GLN A 309 -2.14 31.25 -25.66
CA GLN A 309 -1.42 30.12 -26.28
C GLN A 309 -0.94 29.09 -25.26
N CYS A 310 -0.72 29.52 -24.02
CA CYS A 310 -0.34 28.64 -22.92
C CYS A 310 -1.57 28.19 -22.08
N SER A 311 -2.78 28.65 -22.42
CA SER A 311 -4.08 28.17 -21.89
C SER A 311 -4.58 26.96 -22.67
N GLY A 312 -5.07 25.94 -21.95
CA GLY A 312 -5.57 24.70 -22.57
C GLY A 312 -6.86 24.92 -23.36
N ILE A 313 -7.69 25.88 -22.92
CA ILE A 313 -8.91 26.30 -23.63
C ILE A 313 -8.63 27.42 -24.63
N GLY A 314 -7.71 28.35 -24.34
CA GLY A 314 -7.35 29.47 -25.22
C GLY A 314 -6.85 29.00 -26.58
N LYS A 315 -5.97 27.98 -26.61
CA LYS A 315 -5.53 27.37 -27.88
C LYS A 315 -6.68 26.78 -28.71
N ARG A 316 -7.66 26.15 -28.04
CA ARG A 316 -8.83 25.56 -28.71
C ARG A 316 -9.78 26.64 -29.22
N PHE A 317 -9.91 27.73 -28.47
CA PHE A 317 -10.70 28.88 -28.86
C PHE A 317 -10.07 29.59 -30.07
N GLU A 318 -8.76 29.85 -30.07
CA GLU A 318 -8.10 30.54 -31.18
C GLU A 318 -8.13 29.74 -32.47
N ASN A 319 -7.94 28.41 -32.40
CA ASN A 319 -7.98 27.54 -33.58
C ASN A 319 -9.32 27.56 -34.32
N ASP A 320 -10.43 27.74 -33.60
CA ASP A 320 -11.79 27.74 -34.16
C ASP A 320 -12.48 29.10 -33.97
N ARG A 321 -11.72 30.18 -33.75
CA ARG A 321 -12.23 31.47 -33.28
C ARG A 321 -13.31 32.05 -34.17
N GLU A 322 -13.08 32.09 -35.47
CA GLU A 322 -14.06 32.63 -36.43
C GLU A 322 -15.37 31.85 -36.41
N LYS A 323 -15.30 30.52 -36.38
CA LYS A 323 -16.49 29.64 -36.32
C LYS A 323 -17.24 29.79 -35.00
N ILE A 324 -16.51 29.91 -33.89
CA ILE A 324 -17.09 30.09 -32.56
C ILE A 324 -17.79 31.45 -32.49
N LEU A 325 -17.14 32.53 -32.93
CA LEU A 325 -17.71 33.88 -32.89
C LEU A 325 -18.90 34.02 -33.85
N ASP A 326 -18.84 33.46 -35.06
CA ASP A 326 -19.96 33.41 -36.00
C ASP A 326 -21.16 32.66 -35.41
N TYR A 327 -20.91 31.50 -34.78
CA TYR A 327 -21.94 30.73 -34.09
C TYR A 327 -22.51 31.49 -32.87
N CYS A 328 -21.66 32.12 -32.05
CA CYS A 328 -22.11 32.92 -30.90
C CYS A 328 -22.98 34.10 -31.40
N ALA A 329 -22.58 34.80 -32.46
CA ALA A 329 -23.34 35.91 -33.04
C ALA A 329 -24.69 35.45 -33.63
N LYS A 330 -24.71 34.35 -34.38
CA LYS A 330 -25.93 33.79 -34.99
C LYS A 330 -26.97 33.34 -33.96
N HIS A 331 -26.53 32.89 -32.79
CA HIS A 331 -27.39 32.33 -31.74
C HIS A 331 -27.56 33.22 -30.51
N GLY A 332 -27.04 34.47 -30.55
CA GLY A 332 -27.19 35.44 -29.46
C GLY A 332 -26.47 35.03 -28.17
N LEU A 333 -25.31 34.36 -28.28
CA LEU A 333 -24.44 34.03 -27.17
C LEU A 333 -23.32 35.06 -27.05
N THR A 334 -22.91 35.38 -25.83
CA THR A 334 -21.66 36.11 -25.58
C THR A 334 -20.61 35.16 -25.04
N CYS A 335 -19.39 35.27 -25.56
CA CYS A 335 -18.31 34.32 -25.38
C CYS A 335 -17.05 35.10 -24.96
N GLU A 336 -16.65 35.00 -23.69
CA GLU A 336 -15.53 35.74 -23.10
C GLU A 336 -14.48 34.77 -22.54
N LEU A 337 -13.23 34.89 -22.98
CA LEU A 337 -12.11 34.10 -22.49
C LEU A 337 -11.48 34.79 -21.28
N GLU A 338 -11.46 34.12 -20.13
CA GLU A 338 -10.86 34.65 -18.90
C GLU A 338 -10.16 33.53 -18.13
N ASP A 339 -8.85 33.69 -17.90
CA ASP A 339 -8.02 32.83 -17.03
C ASP A 339 -8.27 31.32 -17.16
N ASP A 340 -8.10 30.78 -18.37
CA ASP A 340 -8.25 29.35 -18.70
C ASP A 340 -9.70 28.83 -18.56
N GLN A 341 -10.67 29.74 -18.62
CA GLN A 341 -12.10 29.47 -18.64
C GLN A 341 -12.75 30.25 -19.78
N LEU A 342 -13.68 29.61 -20.50
CA LEU A 342 -14.53 30.31 -21.45
C LEU A 342 -15.88 30.54 -20.78
N LYS A 343 -16.20 31.80 -20.48
CA LYS A 343 -17.51 32.22 -20.01
C LYS A 343 -18.42 32.34 -21.21
N VAL A 344 -19.57 31.69 -21.15
CA VAL A 344 -20.59 31.74 -22.20
C VAL A 344 -21.88 32.20 -21.55
N ALA A 345 -22.39 33.36 -21.93
CA ALA A 345 -23.71 33.80 -21.51
C ALA A 345 -24.71 33.64 -22.66
N SER A 346 -25.89 33.14 -22.31
CA SER A 346 -27.05 33.10 -23.19
C SER A 346 -28.13 34.01 -22.62
N GLY A 347 -29.20 34.25 -23.38
CA GLY A 347 -30.38 34.97 -22.88
C GLY A 347 -31.10 34.28 -21.69
N CYS A 348 -30.75 33.06 -21.29
CA CYS A 348 -31.46 32.29 -20.25
C CYS A 348 -30.56 31.64 -19.19
N GLY A 349 -29.24 31.67 -19.34
CA GLY A 349 -28.30 30.97 -18.47
C GLY A 349 -26.86 31.41 -18.65
N ASN A 350 -26.08 31.30 -17.57
CA ASN A 350 -24.64 31.57 -17.57
C ASN A 350 -23.88 30.25 -17.49
N TRP A 351 -22.88 30.10 -18.35
CA TRP A 351 -22.15 28.86 -18.55
C TRP A 351 -20.64 29.13 -18.46
N LYS A 352 -19.90 28.11 -18.04
CA LYS A 352 -18.43 28.14 -17.99
C LYS A 352 -17.88 26.85 -18.54
N LEU A 353 -16.93 26.95 -19.47
CA LEU A 353 -16.19 25.82 -20.01
C LEU A 353 -14.77 25.85 -19.48
N LEU A 354 -14.31 24.73 -18.91
CA LEU A 354 -12.97 24.58 -18.33
C LEU A 354 -12.29 23.32 -18.87
N VAL A 355 -10.95 23.34 -18.90
CA VAL A 355 -10.15 22.13 -19.13
C VAL A 355 -9.77 21.52 -17.78
N HIS A 356 -10.17 20.27 -17.53
CA HIS A 356 -9.95 19.61 -16.25
C HIS A 356 -8.90 18.48 -16.33
N GLY A 357 -7.96 18.48 -15.38
CA GLY A 357 -6.96 17.42 -15.16
C GLY A 357 -5.87 17.32 -16.24
N ASN A 358 -4.94 16.38 -16.04
CA ASN A 358 -3.87 16.08 -17.01
C ASN A 358 -4.38 15.55 -18.36
N ASP A 359 -5.63 15.06 -18.41
CA ASP A 359 -6.29 14.49 -19.59
C ASP A 359 -6.70 15.54 -20.64
N ARG A 360 -6.55 16.85 -20.36
CA ARG A 360 -6.94 17.96 -21.25
C ARG A 360 -8.39 17.89 -21.78
N LYS A 361 -9.31 17.29 -21.01
CA LYS A 361 -10.73 17.14 -21.36
C LYS A 361 -11.51 18.41 -21.01
N LEU A 362 -12.48 18.77 -21.86
CA LEU A 362 -13.38 19.90 -21.65
C LEU A 362 -14.55 19.50 -20.73
N TRP A 363 -14.94 20.42 -19.84
CA TRP A 363 -16.02 20.25 -18.88
C TRP A 363 -16.90 21.49 -18.90
N LEU A 364 -18.20 21.30 -19.09
CA LEU A 364 -19.20 22.37 -19.09
C LEU A 364 -19.85 22.50 -17.72
N TYR A 365 -19.95 23.74 -17.25
CA TYR A 365 -20.56 24.12 -15.99
C TYR A 365 -21.68 25.12 -16.23
N HIS A 366 -22.78 24.97 -15.51
CA HIS A 366 -23.97 25.79 -15.64
C HIS A 366 -24.31 26.48 -14.31
N LYS A 367 -24.65 27.77 -14.36
CA LYS A 367 -25.11 28.54 -13.21
C LYS A 367 -26.62 28.39 -13.07
N ASN A 368 -27.06 27.64 -12.09
CA ASN A 368 -28.50 27.49 -11.82
C ASN A 368 -28.98 28.70 -11.01
N THR A 369 -30.06 29.35 -11.43
CA THR A 369 -30.73 30.43 -10.68
C THR A 369 -31.60 29.92 -9.52
N TYR A 370 -31.72 28.60 -9.34
CA TYR A 370 -32.52 28.00 -8.27
C TYR A 370 -31.70 27.10 -7.34
N ASN A 371 -31.35 27.69 -6.20
CA ASN A 371 -31.04 27.10 -4.89
C ASN A 371 -29.82 26.18 -4.70
N LYS A 372 -29.00 26.67 -3.75
CA LYS A 372 -28.29 25.98 -2.66
C LYS A 372 -27.05 25.18 -3.03
N ASP A 373 -25.95 25.60 -2.41
CA ASP A 373 -24.72 24.84 -2.22
C ASP A 373 -25.07 23.40 -1.87
N ASP A 374 -24.87 22.49 -2.83
CA ASP A 374 -25.11 21.07 -2.65
C ASP A 374 -23.92 20.49 -1.85
N PRO A 375 -24.11 20.07 -0.58
CA PRO A 375 -23.01 19.56 0.25
C PRO A 375 -22.47 18.22 -0.26
N ILE A 376 -23.15 17.58 -1.22
CA ILE A 376 -22.83 16.25 -1.73
C ILE A 376 -21.87 16.33 -2.94
N HIS A 377 -21.77 17.49 -3.59
CA HIS A 377 -20.86 17.72 -4.71
C HIS A 377 -20.18 19.09 -4.56
N PRO A 378 -19.04 19.20 -3.86
CA PRO A 378 -18.22 20.41 -3.92
C PRO A 378 -17.84 20.67 -5.38
N THR A 379 -18.42 21.70 -5.98
CA THR A 379 -18.08 22.08 -7.36
C THR A 379 -16.81 22.89 -7.33
N ILE A 380 -15.87 22.57 -8.22
CA ILE A 380 -14.59 23.28 -8.36
C ILE A 380 -14.81 24.77 -8.70
N VAL A 381 -15.97 25.08 -9.29
CA VAL A 381 -16.38 26.44 -9.66
C VAL A 381 -17.54 26.87 -8.76
N PRO A 382 -17.31 27.78 -7.79
CA PRO A 382 -18.34 28.25 -6.87
C PRO A 382 -19.57 28.79 -7.61
N GLY A 383 -20.76 28.32 -7.21
CA GLY A 383 -22.05 28.75 -7.78
C GLY A 383 -22.41 28.14 -9.15
N TYR A 384 -21.61 27.20 -9.68
CA TYR A 384 -21.92 26.47 -10.90
C TYR A 384 -21.94 24.96 -10.65
N HIS A 385 -22.81 24.22 -11.34
CA HIS A 385 -22.82 22.75 -11.32
C HIS A 385 -22.27 22.17 -12.63
N SER A 386 -21.63 21.00 -12.55
CA SER A 386 -21.10 20.33 -13.73
C SER A 386 -22.25 19.69 -14.52
N GLN A 387 -22.32 20.00 -15.81
CA GLN A 387 -23.29 19.37 -16.71
C GLN A 387 -22.76 18.00 -17.14
N ALA A 388 -23.62 16.98 -17.06
CA ALA A 388 -23.32 15.63 -17.54
C ALA A 388 -23.33 15.51 -19.08
N HIS A 389 -22.75 16.49 -19.78
CA HIS A 389 -22.56 16.48 -21.23
C HIS A 389 -21.07 16.44 -21.55
N ARG A 390 -20.67 15.53 -22.44
CA ARG A 390 -19.27 15.30 -22.81
C ARG A 390 -19.12 15.50 -24.32
N ALA A 391 -18.39 16.54 -24.68
CA ALA A 391 -18.10 16.92 -26.06
C ALA A 391 -16.59 17.14 -26.24
N LYS A 392 -16.12 17.08 -27.48
CA LYS A 392 -14.68 17.17 -27.81
C LYS A 392 -14.28 18.57 -28.23
N THR A 393 -15.22 19.36 -28.75
CA THR A 393 -14.98 20.71 -29.28
C THR A 393 -15.76 21.76 -28.50
N ILE A 394 -15.32 23.02 -28.56
CA ILE A 394 -16.04 24.14 -27.95
C ILE A 394 -17.40 24.33 -28.64
N LEU A 395 -17.44 24.18 -29.97
CA LEU A 395 -18.65 24.34 -30.77
C LEU A 395 -19.77 23.36 -30.37
N GLU A 396 -19.45 22.07 -30.20
CA GLU A 396 -20.40 21.06 -29.71
C GLU A 396 -21.01 21.43 -28.35
N TYR A 397 -20.21 22.04 -27.47
CA TYR A 397 -20.70 22.55 -26.19
C TYR A 397 -21.62 23.76 -26.35
N LEU A 398 -21.35 24.66 -27.30
CA LEU A 398 -22.23 25.79 -27.61
C LEU A 398 -23.57 25.30 -28.22
N GLU A 399 -23.53 24.31 -29.11
CA GLU A 399 -24.74 23.66 -29.63
C GLU A 399 -25.59 23.05 -28.52
N TYR A 400 -24.94 22.37 -27.57
CA TYR A 400 -25.61 21.85 -26.39
C TYR A 400 -26.25 22.98 -25.57
N THR A 401 -25.53 24.07 -25.30
CA THR A 401 -26.04 25.23 -24.56
C THR A 401 -27.30 25.80 -25.21
N VAL A 402 -27.29 26.04 -26.53
CA VAL A 402 -28.45 26.56 -27.26
C VAL A 402 -29.64 25.60 -27.19
N ARG A 403 -29.41 24.29 -27.40
CA ARG A 403 -30.46 23.27 -27.32
C ARG A 403 -31.05 23.17 -25.92
N HIS A 404 -30.20 23.22 -24.91
CA HIS A 404 -30.60 23.19 -23.51
C HIS A 404 -31.44 24.42 -23.15
N ASP A 405 -31.02 25.62 -23.56
CA ASP A 405 -31.75 26.85 -23.25
C ASP A 405 -33.07 26.95 -24.00
N ALA A 406 -33.13 26.47 -25.25
CA ALA A 406 -34.38 26.31 -25.99
C ALA A 406 -35.35 25.35 -25.28
N TYR A 407 -34.85 24.21 -24.78
CA TYR A 407 -35.65 23.27 -24.00
C TYR A 407 -36.19 23.92 -22.71
N ARG A 408 -35.34 24.66 -21.97
CA ARG A 408 -35.71 25.35 -20.72
C ARG A 408 -36.73 26.47 -20.94
N ARG A 409 -36.65 27.18 -22.06
CA ARG A 409 -37.63 28.20 -22.44
C ARG A 409 -39.02 27.60 -22.69
N ASN A 410 -39.06 26.41 -23.28
CA ASN A 410 -40.31 25.69 -23.56
C ASN A 410 -40.80 24.85 -22.36
N HIS A 411 -39.96 24.62 -21.36
CA HIS A 411 -40.26 23.86 -20.14
C HIS A 411 -39.81 24.65 -18.90
N PRO A 412 -40.47 25.78 -18.59
CA PRO A 412 -40.16 26.55 -17.39
C PRO A 412 -40.38 25.70 -16.15
N VAL A 413 -39.39 25.64 -15.26
CA VAL A 413 -39.51 24.89 -14.01
C VAL A 413 -40.55 25.56 -13.13
N ARG A 414 -41.71 24.92 -12.97
CA ARG A 414 -42.64 25.26 -11.89
C ARG A 414 -41.91 24.99 -10.58
N GLY A 415 -41.83 26.00 -9.72
CA GLY A 415 -41.26 25.85 -8.38
C GLY A 415 -41.98 24.71 -7.66
N TYR A 416 -41.26 23.65 -7.34
CA TYR A 416 -41.79 22.60 -6.49
C TYR A 416 -42.09 23.23 -5.11
N PRO A 417 -43.33 23.10 -4.58
CA PRO A 417 -43.57 23.38 -3.18
C PRO A 417 -42.61 22.51 -2.37
N LYS A 418 -41.98 23.11 -1.34
CA LYS A 418 -41.08 22.41 -0.42
C LYS A 418 -41.70 21.05 -0.08
N CYS A 419 -41.05 19.95 -0.48
CA CYS A 419 -41.44 18.64 0.02
C CYS A 419 -41.40 18.73 1.54
N ALA A 420 -42.57 18.60 2.16
CA ALA A 420 -42.70 18.55 3.60
C ALA A 420 -41.70 17.50 4.10
N ARG A 421 -40.85 17.94 5.04
CA ARG A 421 -39.97 17.09 5.84
C ARG A 421 -40.77 15.83 6.19
N LYS A 422 -40.39 14.67 5.66
CA LYS A 422 -40.88 13.39 6.22
C LYS A 422 -40.48 13.43 7.68
N GLN A 423 -41.47 13.52 8.57
CA GLN A 423 -41.22 13.41 10.00
C GLN A 423 -40.56 12.06 10.24
N GLU A 424 -39.42 12.07 10.94
CA GLU A 424 -38.80 10.85 11.45
C GLU A 424 -39.83 10.12 12.33
N PRO A 425 -39.88 8.77 12.31
CA PRO A 425 -40.78 8.04 13.18
C PRO A 425 -40.46 8.36 14.64
N GLN A 426 -41.47 8.85 15.36
CA GLN A 426 -41.38 9.19 16.78
C GLN A 426 -40.89 7.98 17.58
N LYS A 427 -39.75 8.15 18.27
CA LYS A 427 -39.39 7.33 19.42
C LYS A 427 -40.49 7.48 20.46
N VAL A 428 -41.17 6.38 20.77
CA VAL A 428 -42.06 6.32 21.94
C VAL A 428 -41.17 6.31 23.20
N GLU A 429 -41.16 7.42 23.91
CA GLU A 429 -40.62 7.53 25.26
C GLU A 429 -41.51 6.72 26.23
N LYS A 430 -40.92 5.73 26.91
CA LYS A 430 -41.46 5.22 28.17
C LYS A 430 -40.62 5.77 29.31
N THR A 431 -41.18 6.75 30.01
CA THR A 431 -40.58 7.33 31.21
C THR A 431 -41.08 6.61 32.47
N GLN A 432 -40.14 5.93 33.12
CA GLN A 432 -39.91 5.77 34.57
C GLN A 432 -41.10 5.59 35.54
N GLN A 433 -41.08 4.49 36.32
CA GLN A 433 -40.88 4.54 37.78
C GLN A 433 -40.55 3.14 38.37
N SER A 434 -39.54 3.10 39.25
CA SER A 434 -38.98 1.94 39.99
C SER A 434 -39.85 1.57 41.22
N PRO A 435 -39.64 0.49 42.02
CA PRO A 435 -38.34 0.19 42.67
C PRO A 435 -37.98 -1.30 43.04
N ARG A 436 -36.66 -1.49 43.27
CA ARG A 436 -36.01 -2.24 44.37
C ARG A 436 -35.89 -3.79 44.38
N THR A 437 -34.61 -4.21 44.30
CA THR A 437 -33.83 -5.12 45.18
C THR A 437 -34.09 -6.64 45.29
N LEU A 438 -33.03 -7.38 44.88
CA LEU A 438 -32.37 -8.56 45.51
C LEU A 438 -33.08 -9.96 45.40
N PRO A 439 -32.43 -11.09 45.74
CA PRO A 439 -31.62 -11.92 44.81
C PRO A 439 -31.99 -13.43 44.85
N MET A 440 -31.96 -14.17 43.73
CA MET A 440 -32.12 -15.64 43.82
C MET A 440 -30.80 -16.33 44.21
N LYS A 441 -30.78 -16.84 45.45
CA LYS A 441 -29.80 -17.78 46.00
C LYS A 441 -30.01 -19.19 45.43
N ASN A 442 -28.87 -19.88 45.29
CA ASN A 442 -28.71 -21.33 45.19
C ASN A 442 -29.50 -22.11 46.26
N GLU A 443 -29.89 -23.37 45.96
CA GLU A 443 -29.53 -24.60 46.70
C GLU A 443 -30.24 -25.85 46.11
N LYS A 444 -29.47 -26.86 45.63
CA LYS A 444 -29.08 -28.15 46.25
C LYS A 444 -30.13 -29.30 46.21
N ARG A 445 -29.77 -30.33 45.41
CA ARG A 445 -29.38 -31.71 45.84
C ARG A 445 -30.39 -32.63 46.57
N LYS A 446 -30.73 -33.77 45.92
CA LYS A 446 -30.97 -35.18 46.39
C LYS A 446 -32.21 -35.78 45.67
N LYS A 447 -32.36 -37.08 45.37
CA LYS A 447 -31.56 -38.32 45.36
C LYS A 447 -32.46 -39.41 44.71
N ARG A 448 -31.83 -40.39 44.03
CA ARG A 448 -32.18 -41.83 43.93
C ARG A 448 -33.35 -42.34 43.05
N GLY A 449 -33.12 -43.55 42.52
CA GLY A 449 -34.06 -44.50 41.90
C GLY A 449 -33.59 -44.89 40.49
N ASP A 450 -32.63 -45.80 40.33
CA ASP A 450 -32.79 -47.26 40.11
C ASP A 450 -32.93 -47.67 38.62
N ARG A 451 -32.12 -48.65 38.21
CA ARG A 451 -32.04 -49.36 36.90
C ARG A 451 -33.24 -50.33 36.73
N PRO A 452 -33.34 -51.23 35.71
CA PRO A 452 -32.60 -51.45 34.44
C PRO A 452 -33.50 -51.73 33.20
N GLY A 453 -32.90 -51.88 32.00
CA GLY A 453 -33.23 -53.05 31.16
C GLY A 453 -33.50 -52.85 29.66
N LYS A 454 -32.92 -53.79 28.90
CA LYS A 454 -33.25 -54.31 27.55
C LYS A 454 -32.66 -53.54 26.36
N ASP A 455 -31.64 -54.04 25.66
CA ASP A 455 -31.44 -55.30 24.90
C ASP A 455 -31.72 -55.13 23.39
N ALA A 456 -30.89 -55.87 22.62
CA ALA A 456 -30.98 -56.24 21.21
C ALA A 456 -30.50 -55.18 20.18
N ARG A 457 -29.27 -55.27 19.64
CA ARG A 457 -28.67 -56.28 18.74
C ARG A 457 -29.27 -56.25 17.32
N ARG A 458 -28.50 -55.70 16.36
CA ARG A 458 -28.25 -56.41 15.09
C ARG A 458 -27.03 -55.87 14.34
N GLU A 459 -26.10 -56.79 14.14
CA GLU A 459 -24.99 -56.75 13.20
C GLU A 459 -25.52 -56.70 11.76
N THR A 460 -24.74 -56.09 10.85
CA THR A 460 -24.31 -56.75 9.60
C THR A 460 -23.07 -56.07 9.01
N ALA A 461 -21.98 -56.84 9.00
CA ALA A 461 -21.02 -57.08 7.91
C ALA A 461 -20.50 -55.95 7.00
N ARG A 462 -19.15 -55.90 6.96
CA ARG A 462 -18.25 -55.29 5.95
C ARG A 462 -18.51 -55.80 4.51
N PRO A 463 -17.89 -55.15 3.50
CA PRO A 463 -16.64 -55.70 2.99
C PRO A 463 -15.49 -54.68 2.89
N LYS A 464 -14.27 -55.23 2.98
CA LYS A 464 -12.97 -54.58 2.82
C LYS A 464 -12.77 -54.12 1.37
N GLN A 465 -12.15 -52.96 1.18
CA GLN A 465 -11.27 -52.72 0.03
C GLN A 465 -9.93 -52.14 0.52
N GLU A 466 -8.87 -52.72 -0.03
CA GLU A 466 -7.47 -52.46 0.27
C GLU A 466 -6.91 -51.25 -0.48
N LYS A 467 -5.93 -50.61 0.18
CA LYS A 467 -4.74 -49.92 -0.37
C LYS A 467 -4.94 -48.65 -1.21
N LYS A 468 -4.48 -47.53 -0.64
CA LYS A 468 -3.19 -46.91 -1.01
C LYS A 468 -2.66 -46.14 0.19
N GLY A 469 -1.53 -46.61 0.72
CA GLY A 469 -0.83 -45.96 1.83
C GLY A 469 -0.34 -44.58 1.42
N VAL A 470 -0.77 -43.56 2.13
CA VAL A 470 -0.10 -42.26 2.14
C VAL A 470 1.12 -42.43 3.03
N VAL A 471 2.30 -42.42 2.41
CA VAL A 471 3.58 -42.40 3.13
C VAL A 471 3.67 -41.06 3.84
N HIS A 472 3.55 -41.08 5.17
CA HIS A 472 3.92 -39.96 6.03
C HIS A 472 5.44 -39.79 5.96
N ALA A 473 5.92 -38.77 5.23
CA ALA A 473 7.31 -38.33 5.35
C ALA A 473 7.44 -37.53 6.65
N SER A 474 7.98 -38.16 7.71
CA SER A 474 8.13 -37.55 9.03
C SER A 474 9.54 -37.01 9.29
N SER A 475 10.32 -36.70 8.26
CA SER A 475 11.71 -36.26 8.42
C SER A 475 12.13 -35.20 7.40
N LEU A 476 12.62 -34.07 7.91
CA LEU A 476 13.19 -32.93 7.19
C LEU A 476 14.39 -33.34 6.30
N GLU A 477 15.08 -34.44 6.61
CA GLU A 477 16.19 -34.94 5.79
C GLU A 477 15.73 -35.58 4.47
N GLU A 478 14.53 -36.16 4.42
CA GLU A 478 14.00 -36.77 3.20
C GLU A 478 13.53 -35.71 2.19
N LEU A 479 12.97 -34.60 2.68
CA LEU A 479 12.56 -33.47 1.84
C LEU A 479 13.76 -32.72 1.24
N LEU A 480 14.90 -32.66 1.96
CA LEU A 480 16.14 -32.05 1.44
C LEU A 480 16.89 -32.96 0.46
N LYS A 481 16.83 -34.29 0.63
CA LYS A 481 17.44 -35.27 -0.29
C LYS A 481 16.78 -35.28 -1.67
N LEU A 482 15.48 -34.99 -1.76
CA LEU A 482 14.75 -34.87 -3.03
C LEU A 482 15.13 -33.64 -3.89
N SER A 483 15.95 -32.72 -3.36
CA SER A 483 16.46 -31.58 -4.15
C SER A 483 17.89 -31.75 -4.68
N LYS A 484 18.57 -32.86 -4.34
CA LYS A 484 20.00 -33.08 -4.69
C LYS A 484 20.29 -34.24 -5.63
N CYS A 485 19.28 -34.88 -6.22
CA CYS A 485 19.51 -35.94 -7.20
C CYS A 485 19.11 -35.52 -8.62
N THR A 486 20.02 -35.76 -9.56
CA THR A 486 20.00 -35.58 -11.03
C THR A 486 20.42 -34.20 -11.55
N GLY A 487 21.48 -34.03 -12.36
CA GLY A 487 22.30 -35.03 -13.05
C GLY A 487 23.71 -34.56 -13.37
N SER A 488 24.65 -35.50 -13.18
CA SER A 488 25.77 -35.75 -14.09
C SER A 488 25.26 -36.84 -15.03
N ASP A 489 25.09 -36.47 -16.29
CA ASP A 489 25.42 -37.21 -17.51
C ASP A 489 25.07 -36.31 -18.71
#